data_AF-A0A9D6NN57-F1
#
_entry.id   AF-A0A9D6NN57-F1
#
_cell.length_a   1.000
_cell.length_b   1.000
_cell.length_c   1.000
_cell.angle_alpha   90.00
_cell.angle_beta   90.00
_cell.angle_gamma   90.00
#
_symmetry.space_group_name_H-M   'P 1'
#
loop_
_entity.id
_entity.type
_entity.pdbx_description
1 polymer ?
#
loop_
_entity_poly.entity_id
_entity_poly.type
_entity_poly.pdbx_seq_one_letter_code
_entity_poly.pdbx_strand_id
1 'polypeptide(L)'
;MVQIRVAGEGPWVRVDVEDNGIGIAESELNNIFHRFYRSDHAHPAETEGTGLGLAICHQIIKAHGGRIEVKSGLGQGSTFSTFLADAAQITSEEESITDFAVLA
;
A
#
# COMPACT_ATOMS: atom_id res chain seq x y z
N MET A 1 -14.40 12.65 6.76
CA MET A 1 -14.65 12.39 5.33
C MET A 1 -13.55 11.48 4.83
N VAL A 2 -13.89 10.48 4.00
CA VAL A 2 -12.91 9.61 3.35
C VAL A 2 -13.16 9.69 1.85
N GLN A 3 -12.10 9.83 1.06
CA GLN A 3 -12.12 9.81 -0.39
C GLN A 3 -11.25 8.68 -0.92
N ILE A 4 -11.69 8.06 -2.02
CA ILE A 4 -10.95 7.01 -2.70
C ILE A 4 -10.77 7.44 -4.16
N ARG A 5 -9.54 7.37 -4.66
CA ARG A 5 -9.21 7.64 -6.07
C ARG A 5 -8.43 6.47 -6.64
N VAL A 6 -8.68 6.18 -7.92
CA VAL A 6 -7.98 5.14 -8.66
C VAL A 6 -7.42 5.76 -9.94
N ALA A 7 -6.15 5.50 -10.24
CA ALA A 7 -5.49 5.99 -11.44
C ALA A 7 -4.49 4.95 -11.98
N GLY A 8 -4.29 4.90 -13.30
CA GLY A 8 -3.14 4.23 -13.90
C GLY A 8 -1.90 5.11 -13.83
N GLU A 9 -0.76 4.54 -13.45
CA GLU A 9 0.53 5.23 -13.34
C GLU A 9 1.65 4.32 -13.88
N GLY A 10 1.89 4.40 -15.19
CA GLY A 10 2.81 3.51 -15.89
C GLY A 10 2.36 2.05 -15.76
N PRO A 11 3.21 1.13 -15.24
CA PRO A 11 2.85 -0.28 -15.08
C PRO A 11 1.99 -0.55 -13.82
N TRP A 12 1.57 0.50 -13.10
CA TRP A 12 0.88 0.37 -11.82
C TRP A 12 -0.56 0.88 -11.91
N VAL A 13 -1.47 0.21 -11.20
CA VAL A 13 -2.74 0.78 -10.74
C VAL A 13 -2.50 1.35 -9.34
N ARG A 14 -2.67 2.67 -9.20
CA ARG A 14 -2.59 3.37 -7.91
C ARG A 14 -3.98 3.53 -7.32
N VAL A 15 -4.15 3.14 -6.06
CA VAL A 15 -5.35 3.42 -5.25
C VAL A 15 -4.96 4.33 -4.09
N ASP A 16 -5.53 5.53 -4.07
CA ASP A 16 -5.33 6.50 -3.00
C ASP A 16 -6.55 6.46 -2.06
N VAL A 17 -6.32 6.22 -0.77
CA VAL A 17 -7.31 6.37 0.30
C VAL A 17 -6.92 7.58 1.14
N GLU A 18 -7.72 8.64 1.06
CA GLU A 18 -7.48 9.91 1.75
C GLU A 18 -8.55 10.12 2.84
N ASP A 19 -8.11 10.49 4.04
CA ASP A 19 -8.96 10.92 5.14
C ASP A 19 -8.54 12.30 5.64
N ASN A 20 -9.44 12.98 6.35
CA ASN A 20 -9.19 14.26 7.01
C ASN A 20 -9.17 14.15 8.55
N GLY A 21 -8.75 12.99 9.07
CA GLY A 21 -8.65 12.72 10.50
C GLY A 21 -7.45 13.40 11.16
N ILE A 22 -7.07 12.90 12.34
CA ILE A 22 -6.02 13.49 13.18
C ILE A 22 -4.63 13.48 12.53
N GLY A 23 -4.41 12.66 11.49
CA GLY A 23 -3.11 12.43 10.88
C GLY A 23 -2.16 11.61 11.76
N ILE A 24 -0.92 11.44 11.27
CA ILE A 24 0.12 10.62 11.89
C ILE A 24 1.38 11.49 12.02
N ALA A 25 2.07 11.41 13.16
CA ALA A 25 3.32 12.13 13.35
C ALA A 25 4.43 11.53 12.45
N GLU A 26 5.32 12.38 11.94
CA GLU A 26 6.39 11.97 11.02
C GLU A 26 7.29 10.86 11.62
N SER A 27 7.57 10.95 12.93
CA SER A 27 8.34 9.94 13.67
C SER A 27 7.71 8.56 13.71
N GLU A 28 6.41 8.45 13.42
CA GLU A 28 5.64 7.21 13.50
C GLU A 28 5.47 6.53 12.14
N LEU A 29 5.70 7.24 11.02
CA LEU A 29 5.41 6.74 9.66
C LEU A 29 6.13 5.43 9.32
N ASN A 30 7.30 5.19 9.92
CA ASN A 30 8.03 3.92 9.73
C ASN A 30 7.45 2.76 10.55
N ASN A 31 6.73 3.05 11.63
CA ASN A 31 6.26 2.05 12.59
C ASN A 31 4.82 1.60 12.34
N ILE A 32 4.00 2.41 11.65
CA ILE A 32 2.57 2.12 11.45
C ILE A 32 2.28 0.80 10.72
N PHE A 33 3.26 0.25 9.99
CA PHE A 33 3.14 -1.05 9.32
C PHE A 33 3.53 -2.24 10.20
N HIS A 34 3.96 -2.02 11.44
CA HIS A 34 4.26 -3.08 12.39
C HIS A 34 2.97 -3.64 13.00
N ARG A 35 2.95 -4.97 13.21
CA ARG A 35 1.83 -5.63 13.88
C ARG A 35 1.68 -5.10 15.29
N PHE A 36 0.43 -4.88 15.69
CA PHE A 36 0.06 -4.36 17.01
C PHE A 36 0.51 -2.92 17.29
N TYR A 37 1.10 -2.23 16.30
CA TYR A 37 1.43 -0.82 16.47
C TYR A 37 0.16 0.01 16.58
N ARG A 38 0.16 0.93 17.55
CA ARG A 38 -0.86 1.95 17.75
C ARG A 38 -0.14 3.25 18.06
N SER A 39 -0.56 4.34 17.43
CA SER A 39 -0.01 5.66 17.74
C SER A 39 -0.41 6.08 19.15
N ASP A 40 0.51 6.70 19.88
CA ASP A 40 0.22 7.31 21.19
C ASP A 40 -0.78 8.48 21.07
N HIS A 41 -0.91 9.05 19.87
CA HIS A 41 -1.89 10.11 19.57
C HIS A 41 -3.30 9.56 19.30
N ALA A 42 -3.45 8.24 19.08
CA ALA A 42 -4.76 7.62 18.95
C ALA A 42 -5.41 7.50 20.33
N HIS A 43 -6.54 8.20 20.55
CA HIS A 43 -7.24 8.15 21.83
C HIS A 43 -7.71 6.72 22.15
N PRO A 44 -7.25 6.10 23.24
CA PRO A 44 -7.57 4.71 23.57
C PRO A 44 -9.07 4.43 23.72
N ALA A 45 -9.84 5.46 24.11
CA ALA A 45 -11.28 5.40 24.29
C ALA A 45 -12.09 5.50 22.98
N GLU A 46 -11.49 6.02 21.90
CA GLU A 46 -12.20 6.29 20.64
C GLU A 46 -11.87 5.29 19.52
N THR A 47 -10.75 4.54 19.63
CA THR A 47 -10.32 3.62 18.57
C THR A 47 -10.30 2.17 19.05
N GLU A 48 -11.34 1.43 18.69
CA GLU A 48 -11.38 -0.04 18.76
C GLU A 48 -10.44 -0.62 17.68
N GLY A 49 -9.60 -1.60 18.04
CA GLY A 49 -8.71 -2.25 17.08
C GLY A 49 -7.41 -2.81 17.69
N THR A 50 -6.91 -3.89 17.09
CA THR A 50 -5.70 -4.60 17.55
C THR A 50 -4.40 -4.05 16.97
N GLY A 51 -4.45 -3.05 16.08
CA GLY A 51 -3.27 -2.56 15.36
C GLY A 51 -2.75 -3.53 14.28
N LEU A 52 -3.61 -4.41 13.74
CA LEU A 52 -3.22 -5.37 12.70
C LEU A 52 -3.52 -4.92 11.27
N GLY A 53 -4.46 -3.99 11.07
CA GLY A 53 -4.98 -3.64 9.74
C GLY A 53 -3.89 -3.26 8.75
N LEU A 54 -3.08 -2.24 9.07
CA LEU A 54 -2.05 -1.75 8.16
C LEU A 54 -0.91 -2.76 7.93
N ALA A 55 -0.58 -3.56 8.96
CA ALA A 55 0.38 -4.65 8.83
C ALA A 55 -0.12 -5.73 7.85
N ILE A 56 -1.42 -6.07 7.90
CA ILE A 56 -2.04 -7.01 6.96
C ILE A 56 -2.05 -6.41 5.55
N CYS A 57 -2.45 -5.14 5.39
CA CYS A 57 -2.44 -4.46 4.09
C CYS A 57 -1.03 -4.47 3.47
N HIS A 58 -0.01 -4.14 4.25
CA HIS A 58 1.38 -4.15 3.78
C HIS A 58 1.84 -5.56 3.37
N GLN A 59 1.46 -6.61 4.12
CA GLN A 59 1.75 -8.00 3.74
C GLN A 59 1.05 -8.40 2.44
N ILE A 60 -0.24 -8.07 2.28
CA ILE A 60 -1.02 -8.38 1.09
C ILE A 60 -0.42 -7.68 -0.14
N ILE A 61 -0.19 -6.37 -0.05
CA ILE A 61 0.36 -5.58 -1.17
C ILE A 61 1.74 -6.09 -1.57
N LYS A 62 2.62 -6.37 -0.61
CA LYS A 62 3.94 -6.97 -0.89
C LYS A 62 3.85 -8.35 -1.53
N ALA A 63 2.92 -9.21 -1.09
CA ALA A 63 2.72 -10.53 -1.68
C ALA A 63 2.28 -10.47 -3.16
N HIS A 64 1.68 -9.36 -3.58
CA HIS A 64 1.31 -9.10 -4.97
C HIS A 64 2.39 -8.32 -5.75
N GLY A 65 3.63 -8.20 -5.21
CA GLY A 65 4.72 -7.45 -5.85
C GLY A 65 4.51 -5.94 -5.87
N GLY A 66 3.52 -5.43 -5.12
CA GLY A 66 3.20 -4.02 -5.04
C GLY A 66 3.93 -3.29 -3.93
N ARG A 67 3.59 -2.01 -3.76
CA ARG A 67 4.05 -1.16 -2.65
C ARG A 67 2.92 -0.32 -2.09
N ILE A 68 3.07 0.09 -0.83
CA ILE A 68 2.18 1.03 -0.16
C ILE A 68 3.01 2.20 0.35
N GLU A 69 2.52 3.41 0.13
CA GLU A 69 3.10 4.66 0.61
C GLU A 69 2.10 5.40 1.47
N VAL A 70 2.60 6.25 2.36
CA VAL A 70 1.79 7.10 3.21
C VAL A 70 2.31 8.53 3.15
N LYS A 71 1.39 9.49 3.02
CA LYS A 71 1.63 10.90 3.30
C LYS A 71 0.67 11.32 4.38
N SER A 72 1.18 11.87 5.47
CA SER A 72 0.36 12.27 6.61
C SER A 72 1.07 13.36 7.41
N GLY A 73 0.28 14.12 8.17
CA GLY A 73 0.77 15.07 9.15
C GLY A 73 -0.31 15.35 10.18
N LEU A 74 0.10 15.61 11.43
CA LEU A 74 -0.86 15.90 12.50
C LEU A 74 -1.78 17.08 12.12
N GLY A 75 -3.09 16.86 12.28
CA GLY A 75 -4.15 17.82 11.94
C GLY A 75 -4.45 17.95 10.44
N GLN A 76 -3.77 17.22 9.56
CA GLN A 76 -3.94 17.30 8.11
C GLN A 76 -4.64 16.07 7.50
N GLY A 77 -4.87 15.02 8.29
CA GLY A 77 -5.33 13.73 7.79
C GLY A 77 -4.20 12.90 7.19
N SER A 78 -4.57 11.85 6.45
CA SER A 78 -3.61 10.93 5.83
C SER A 78 -4.05 10.53 4.43
N THR A 79 -3.09 10.25 3.58
CA THR A 79 -3.29 9.57 2.30
C THR A 79 -2.43 8.32 2.25
N PHE A 80 -3.08 7.16 2.09
CA PHE A 80 -2.42 5.88 1.84
C PHE A 80 -2.55 5.54 0.35
N SER A 81 -1.42 5.36 -0.32
CA SER A 81 -1.35 5.06 -1.75
C SER A 81 -0.83 3.65 -1.94
N THR A 82 -1.67 2.75 -2.46
CA THR A 82 -1.23 1.40 -2.85
C THR A 82 -0.99 1.35 -4.35
N PHE A 83 0.03 0.59 -4.75
CA PHE A 83 0.44 0.40 -6.14
C PHE A 83 0.49 -1.10 -6.40
N LEU A 84 -0.31 -1.56 -7.34
CA LEU A 84 -0.35 -2.96 -7.80
C LEU A 84 -0.10 -2.99 -9.30
N ALA A 85 0.49 -4.06 -9.81
CA ALA A 85 0.78 -4.15 -11.24
C ALA A 85 -0.53 -4.12 -12.04
N ASP A 86 -0.55 -3.32 -13.11
CA ASP A 86 -1.66 -3.31 -14.06
C ASP A 86 -1.64 -4.60 -14.87
N ALA A 87 -2.51 -5.54 -14.50
CA ALA A 87 -2.58 -6.86 -15.14
C ALA A 87 -2.86 -6.77 -16.66
N ALA A 88 -3.48 -5.69 -17.14
CA ALA A 88 -3.68 -5.47 -18.57
C ALA A 88 -2.36 -5.22 -19.33
N GLN A 89 -1.30 -4.81 -18.62
CA GLN A 89 0.03 -4.54 -19.18
C GLN A 89 1.02 -5.71 -18.99
N ILE A 90 0.65 -6.78 -18.29
CA ILE A 90 1.53 -7.95 -18.01
C ILE A 90 1.56 -8.94 -19.20
N THR A 91 0.69 -8.80 -20.20
CA THR A 91 0.51 -9.78 -21.30
C THR A 91 1.46 -9.60 -22.49
N SER A 92 2.71 -9.19 -22.28
CA SER A 92 3.68 -9.03 -23.39
C SER A 92 5.08 -9.47 -23.00
N GLU A 93 5.27 -10.77 -22.79
CA GLU A 93 6.54 -11.47 -22.96
C GLU A 93 6.22 -12.96 -23.14
N GLU A 94 6.03 -13.38 -24.40
CA GLU A 94 6.09 -14.79 -24.77
C GLU A 94 7.53 -15.28 -24.58
N GLU A 95 7.74 -16.22 -23.65
CA GLU A 95 8.98 -17.00 -23.61
C GLU A 95 9.14 -17.74 -24.95
N SER A 96 9.99 -17.19 -25.81
CA SER A 96 10.51 -17.87 -27.00
C SER A 96 11.42 -19.03 -26.54
N ILE A 97 10.82 -20.18 -26.25
CA ILE A 97 11.54 -21.45 -26.14
C ILE A 97 11.79 -21.96 -27.57
N THR A 98 12.79 -21.41 -28.24
CA THR A 98 13.29 -21.97 -29.53
C THR A 98 14.76 -22.39 -29.53
N ASP A 99 15.49 -22.33 -28.41
CA ASP A 99 16.94 -22.63 -28.40
C ASP A 99 17.35 -24.02 -27.85
N PHE A 100 16.40 -24.91 -27.50
CA PHE A 100 16.74 -26.25 -26.97
C PHE A 100 16.86 -27.38 -28.02
N ALA A 101 16.82 -27.09 -29.33
CA ALA A 101 16.76 -28.13 -30.37
C ALA A 101 17.93 -28.19 -31.38
N VAL A 102 19.10 -27.57 -31.16
CA VAL A 102 20.21 -27.64 -32.15
C VAL A 102 21.59 -28.07 -31.60
N LEU A 103 21.74 -28.41 -30.31
CA LEU A 103 23.01 -28.97 -29.81
C LEU A 103 22.82 -30.07 -28.76
N ALA A 104 22.61 -31.30 -29.22
CA ALA A 104 23.25 -32.54 -28.73
C ALA A 104 22.69 -33.77 -29.48
#